data_AF-A0AA42GL79-F1
#
_entry.id   AF-A0AA42GL79-F1
#
_cell.length_a   1.000
_cell.length_b   1.000
_cell.length_c   1.000
_cell.angle_alpha   90.00
_cell.angle_beta   90.00
_cell.angle_gamma   90.00
#
_symmetry.space_group_name_H-M   'P 1'
#
loop_
_entity.id
_entity.type
_entity.pdbx_description
1 polymer ?
#
loop_
_entity_poly.entity_id
_entity_poly.type
_entity_poly.pdbx_seq_one_letter_code
_entity_poly.pdbx_strand_id
1 'polypeptide(L)'
;MPSQFIQNQRQRFSSWWNSPIRKRDRLAGAVIGAMACFWIVSLGRLAFSAPPASLSQLALWALGGAALGAAFGARYPKLATCLLLPFSTFGVSS
;
A
#
# COMPACT_ATOMS: atom_id res chain seq x y z
N MET A 1 -8.80 -35.38 3.69
CA MET A 1 -9.10 -34.72 2.40
C MET A 1 -8.81 -33.21 2.45
N PRO A 2 -7.54 -32.77 2.57
CA PRO A 2 -7.17 -31.35 2.58
C PRO A 2 -7.19 -30.66 1.19
N SER A 3 -7.24 -31.43 0.10
CA SER A 3 -7.16 -30.91 -1.29
C SER A 3 -8.35 -30.04 -1.70
N GLN A 4 -9.55 -30.37 -1.23
CA GLN A 4 -10.80 -29.65 -1.58
C GLN A 4 -10.85 -28.24 -0.98
N PHE A 5 -10.35 -28.05 0.24
CA PHE A 5 -10.28 -26.73 0.88
C PHE A 5 -9.33 -25.77 0.14
N ILE A 6 -8.16 -26.25 -0.26
CA ILE A 6 -7.16 -25.44 -0.98
C ILE A 6 -7.69 -25.04 -2.37
N GLN A 7 -8.42 -25.93 -3.05
CA GLN A 7 -9.04 -25.64 -4.33
C GLN A 7 -10.14 -24.58 -4.23
N ASN A 8 -11.04 -24.69 -3.24
CA ASN A 8 -12.08 -23.68 -3.02
C ASN A 8 -11.50 -22.30 -2.66
N GLN A 9 -10.44 -22.25 -1.85
CA GLN A 9 -9.74 -21.01 -1.52
C GLN A 9 -9.08 -20.39 -2.76
N ARG A 10 -8.44 -21.20 -3.61
CA ARG A 10 -7.87 -20.73 -4.90
C ARG A 10 -8.94 -20.19 -5.84
N GLN A 11 -10.08 -20.85 -5.98
CA GLN A 11 -11.17 -20.36 -6.83
C GLN A 11 -11.77 -19.05 -6.31
N ARG A 12 -11.97 -18.93 -5.00
CA ARG A 12 -12.40 -17.67 -4.36
C ARG A 12 -11.38 -16.56 -4.57
N PHE A 13 -10.10 -16.83 -4.38
CA PHE A 13 -9.04 -15.85 -4.60
C PHE A 13 -8.95 -15.43 -6.07
N SER A 14 -9.04 -16.37 -7.01
CA SER A 14 -9.03 -16.08 -8.45
C SER A 14 -10.24 -15.24 -8.88
N SER A 15 -11.43 -15.57 -8.39
CA SER A 15 -12.65 -14.78 -8.62
C SER A 15 -12.53 -13.37 -8.03
N TRP A 16 -12.04 -13.25 -6.80
CA TRP A 16 -11.76 -11.96 -6.17
C TRP A 16 -10.69 -11.16 -6.93
N TRP A 17 -9.65 -11.84 -7.41
CA TRP A 17 -8.57 -11.24 -8.21
C TRP A 17 -9.04 -10.82 -9.60
N ASN A 18 -10.08 -11.41 -10.17
CA ASN A 18 -10.70 -10.95 -11.41
C ASN A 18 -11.84 -9.95 -11.20
N SER A 19 -12.26 -9.72 -9.96
CA SER A 19 -13.31 -8.75 -9.65
C SER A 19 -12.89 -7.34 -10.08
N PRO A 20 -13.79 -6.56 -10.69
CA PRO A 20 -13.50 -5.22 -11.16
C PRO A 20 -13.14 -4.30 -10.00
N ILE A 21 -12.00 -3.64 -10.13
CA ILE A 21 -11.46 -2.69 -9.16
C ILE A 21 -12.42 -1.50 -9.06
N ARG A 22 -12.96 -1.21 -7.87
CA ARG A 22 -13.81 -0.02 -7.66
C ARG A 22 -12.94 1.22 -7.48
N LYS A 23 -13.54 2.39 -7.79
CA LYS A 23 -12.90 3.70 -7.60
C LYS A 23 -12.47 3.94 -6.13
N ARG A 24 -13.23 3.40 -5.17
CA ARG A 24 -12.91 3.48 -3.74
C ARG A 24 -11.63 2.72 -3.39
N ASP A 25 -11.40 1.57 -4.00
CA ASP A 25 -10.20 0.76 -3.77
C ASP A 25 -8.95 1.46 -4.30
N ARG A 26 -9.08 2.14 -5.45
CA ARG A 26 -8.00 2.99 -6.00
C ARG A 26 -7.69 4.17 -5.09
N LEU A 27 -8.71 4.82 -4.52
CA LEU A 27 -8.50 5.94 -3.60
C LEU A 27 -7.84 5.47 -2.31
N ALA A 28 -8.31 4.36 -1.73
CA ALA A 28 -7.69 3.76 -0.55
C ALA A 28 -6.23 3.38 -0.80
N GLY A 29 -5.97 2.69 -1.92
CA GLY A 29 -4.62 2.33 -2.33
C GLY A 29 -3.72 3.55 -2.53
N ALA A 30 -4.23 4.62 -3.15
CA ALA A 30 -3.50 5.87 -3.33
C ALA A 30 -3.15 6.53 -1.99
N VAL A 31 -4.09 6.63 -1.05
CA VAL A 31 -3.86 7.24 0.27
C VAL A 31 -2.82 6.45 1.05
N ILE A 32 -2.91 5.11 1.06
CA ILE A 32 -1.99 4.24 1.78
C ILE A 32 -0.61 4.27 1.16
N GLY A 33 -0.52 4.19 -0.17
CA GLY A 33 0.73 4.30 -0.90
C GLY A 33 1.40 5.65 -0.68
N ALA A 34 0.63 6.74 -0.69
CA ALA A 34 1.13 8.08 -0.39
C ALA A 34 1.69 8.16 1.03
N MET A 35 0.93 7.69 2.03
CA MET A 35 1.33 7.72 3.43
C MET A 35 2.59 6.88 3.67
N ALA A 36 2.63 5.65 3.13
CA ALA A 36 3.76 4.76 3.27
C ALA A 36 5.03 5.32 2.61
N CYS A 37 4.95 5.76 1.35
CA CYS A 37 6.11 6.34 0.67
C CYS A 37 6.54 7.68 1.26
N PHE A 38 5.61 8.50 1.76
CA PHE A 38 5.95 9.72 2.49
C PHE A 38 6.87 9.41 3.67
N TRP A 39 6.50 8.44 4.50
CA TRP A 39 7.30 8.03 5.65
C TRP A 39 8.61 7.34 5.25
N ILE A 40 8.58 6.41 4.30
CA ILE A 40 9.78 5.70 3.83
C ILE A 40 10.81 6.67 3.26
N VAL A 41 10.38 7.62 2.42
CA VAL A 41 11.29 8.59 1.81
C VAL A 41 11.80 9.58 2.85
N SER A 42 10.95 10.05 3.77
CA SER A 42 11.37 10.97 4.83
C SER A 42 12.37 10.32 5.79
N LEU A 43 12.08 9.11 6.28
CA LEU A 43 12.96 8.35 7.17
C LEU A 43 14.24 7.91 6.47
N GLY A 44 14.14 7.46 5.21
CA GLY A 44 15.31 7.13 4.39
C GLY A 44 16.21 8.34 4.20
N ARG A 45 15.64 9.52 3.92
CA ARG A 45 16.45 10.74 3.79
C ARG A 45 17.10 11.10 5.11
N LEU A 46 16.40 11.02 6.23
CA LEU A 46 16.97 11.28 7.57
C LEU A 46 18.10 10.29 7.94
N ALA A 47 17.95 9.02 7.58
CA ALA A 47 18.94 7.97 7.88
C ALA A 47 20.21 8.08 7.01
N PHE A 48 20.07 8.50 5.74
CA PHE A 48 21.19 8.57 4.78
C PHE A 48 21.71 10.00 4.55
N SER A 49 21.07 11.05 5.08
CA SER A 49 21.57 12.41 4.98
C SER A 49 22.64 12.69 6.02
N ALA A 50 23.83 13.06 5.57
CA ALA A 50 24.75 13.82 6.40
C ALA A 50 24.10 15.17 6.77
N PRO A 51 24.14 15.60 8.04
CA PRO A 51 23.65 16.92 8.43
C PRO A 51 24.47 18.03 7.74
N PRO A 52 23.85 19.16 7.35
CA PRO A 52 22.48 19.58 7.64
C PRO A 52 21.53 19.25 6.48
N ALA A 53 20.53 18.39 6.74
CA ALA A 53 19.46 18.17 5.78
C ALA A 53 18.57 19.42 5.74
N SER A 54 18.52 20.09 4.59
CA SER A 54 17.61 21.23 4.40
C SER A 54 16.15 20.75 4.44
N LEU A 55 15.30 21.40 5.25
CA LEU A 55 13.87 21.09 5.36
C LEU A 55 13.16 21.15 3.99
N SER A 56 13.59 22.06 3.12
CA SER A 56 13.05 22.22 1.76
C SER A 56 13.33 21.00 0.87
N GLN A 57 14.55 20.43 0.93
CA GLN A 57 14.84 19.18 0.24
C GLN A 57 14.04 18.02 0.82
N LEU A 58 13.89 17.96 2.15
CA LEU A 58 13.12 16.90 2.79
C LEU A 58 11.65 16.93 2.35
N ALA A 59 11.05 18.12 2.28
CA ALA A 59 9.68 18.31 1.79
C ALA A 59 9.52 17.92 0.31
N LEU A 60 10.48 18.28 -0.56
CA LEU A 60 10.45 17.90 -1.98
C LEU A 60 10.53 16.38 -2.17
N TRP A 61 11.42 15.73 -1.43
CA TRP A 61 11.54 14.26 -1.45
C TRP A 61 10.28 13.59 -0.90
N ALA A 62 9.75 14.09 0.20
CA ALA A 62 8.53 13.56 0.80
C ALA A 62 7.30 13.72 -0.12
N LEU A 63 7.16 14.86 -0.81
CA LEU A 63 6.10 15.08 -1.80
C LEU A 63 6.29 14.20 -3.05
N GLY A 64 7.52 14.06 -3.54
CA GLY A 64 7.83 13.17 -4.66
C GLY A 64 7.53 11.70 -4.31
N GLY A 65 7.93 11.26 -3.12
CA GLY A 65 7.61 9.95 -2.58
C GLY A 65 6.11 9.74 -2.43
N ALA A 66 5.39 10.69 -1.86
CA ALA A 66 3.94 10.64 -1.70
C ALA A 66 3.23 10.55 -3.06
N ALA A 67 3.64 11.33 -4.06
CA ALA A 67 3.05 11.33 -5.40
C ALA A 67 3.30 9.99 -6.13
N LEU A 68 4.52 9.45 -6.06
CA LEU A 68 4.86 8.15 -6.64
C LEU A 68 4.13 7.02 -5.93
N GLY A 69 4.09 7.05 -4.60
CA GLY A 69 3.34 6.10 -3.77
C GLY A 69 1.85 6.15 -4.05
N ALA A 70 1.27 7.35 -4.21
CA ALA A 70 -0.12 7.54 -4.58
C ALA A 70 -0.43 6.95 -5.97
N ALA A 71 0.40 7.26 -6.96
CA ALA A 71 0.23 6.74 -8.32
C ALA A 71 0.35 5.21 -8.37
N PHE A 72 1.32 4.66 -7.64
CA PHE A 72 1.52 3.21 -7.55
C PHE A 72 0.33 2.53 -6.84
N GLY A 73 -0.10 3.07 -5.69
CA GLY A 73 -1.25 2.57 -4.94
C GLY A 73 -2.57 2.68 -5.69
N ALA A 74 -2.75 3.74 -6.48
CA ALA A 74 -3.91 3.92 -7.36
C ALA A 74 -3.94 2.93 -8.53
N ARG A 75 -2.76 2.57 -9.06
CA ARG A 75 -2.61 1.64 -10.19
C ARG A 75 -2.71 0.19 -9.77
N TYR A 76 -2.23 -0.14 -8.56
CA TYR A 76 -2.25 -1.50 -8.00
C TYR A 76 -3.02 -1.59 -6.67
N PRO A 77 -4.32 -1.24 -6.65
CA PRO A 77 -5.09 -1.24 -5.40
C PRO A 77 -5.24 -2.65 -4.80
N LYS A 78 -5.18 -3.70 -5.61
CA LYS A 78 -5.18 -5.10 -5.13
C LYS A 78 -3.95 -5.41 -4.28
N LEU A 79 -2.78 -4.86 -4.63
CA LEU A 79 -1.58 -4.98 -3.80
C LEU A 79 -1.75 -4.20 -2.50
N ALA A 80 -2.38 -3.03 -2.54
CA ALA A 80 -2.70 -2.27 -1.33
C ALA A 80 -3.67 -3.04 -0.42
N THR A 81 -4.68 -3.72 -0.96
CA THR A 81 -5.57 -4.60 -0.18
C THR A 81 -4.82 -5.79 0.40
N CYS A 82 -3.88 -6.40 -0.32
CA CYS A 82 -3.03 -7.46 0.22
C CYS A 82 -2.11 -6.96 1.35
N LEU A 83 -1.56 -5.74 1.22
CA LEU A 83 -0.76 -5.09 2.26
C LEU A 83 -1.60 -4.73 3.50
N LEU A 84 -2.87 -4.35 3.30
CA LEU A 84 -3.82 -4.08 4.37
C LEU A 84 -4.48 -5.35 4.94
N LEU A 85 -4.39 -6.48 4.26
CA LEU A 85 -5.01 -7.73 4.67
C LEU A 85 -4.65 -8.11 6.11
N PRO A 86 -3.37 -8.05 6.55
CA PRO A 86 -3.04 -8.21 7.97
C PRO A 86 -3.75 -7.20 8.87
N PHE A 87 -3.82 -5.92 8.50
CA PHE A 87 -4.54 -4.90 9.28
C PHE A 87 -6.05 -5.15 9.33
N SER A 88 -6.65 -5.70 8.27
CA SER A 88 -8.07 -6.08 8.24
C SER A 88 -8.37 -7.27 9.13
N THR A 89 -7.43 -8.21 9.27
CA THR A 89 -7.56 -9.34 10.20
C THR A 89 -7.37 -8.94 11.66
N PHE A 90 -6.63 -7.86 11.93
CA PHE A 90 -6.49 -7.30 13.29
C PHE A 90 -7.65 -6.38 13.70
N GLY A 91 -8.61 -6.10 12.80
CA GLY A 91 -9.75 -5.19 13.05
C GLY A 91 -11.12 -5.87 13.25
N VAL A 92 -11.20 -7.21 13.20
CA VAL A 92 -12.46 -7.97 13.40
C VAL A 92 -12.30 -8.90 14.60
N SER A 93 -12.12 -8.31 15.77
CA SER A 93 -12.30 -8.99 17.06
C SER A 93 -12.68 -7.96 18.11
N SER A 94 -13.89 -7.44 17.98
CA SER A 94 -14.60 -6.68 19.02
C SER A 94 -16.09 -6.88 18.80
#